data_AF-A0A1B3LWI4-F1
#
_entry.id   AF-A0A1B3LWI4-F1
#
_cell.length_a   1.000
_cell.length_b   1.000
_cell.length_c   1.000
_cell.angle_alpha   90.00
_cell.angle_beta   90.00
_cell.angle_gamma   90.00
#
_symmetry.space_group_name_H-M   'P 1'
#
loop_
_entity.id
_entity.type
_entity.pdbx_description
1 polymer ?
#
loop_
_entity_poly.entity_id
_entity_poly.type
_entity_poly.pdbx_seq_one_letter_code
_entity_poly.pdbx_strand_id
1 'polypeptide(L)'
;MAENAVAGMAPMALTLTKTAEGFGVADASLPFAGSATKDRVGLLRNKQVNCERLRKANDQSYTLHARDFYSDLRMAWERGVEEVLFNKVVQRFQRGVSTLGLGKVSVAPDDVAPVMAGMTKCSNYTGHDGAPEANIPIPEPADMTTDLNDLETWRKAVLAKNRR
;
A
#
# COMPACT_ATOMS: atom_id res chain seq x y z
N MET A 1 19.89 13.84 10.26
CA MET A 1 20.09 15.10 9.52
C MET A 1 18.74 15.74 9.34
N ALA A 2 18.43 16.74 10.18
CA ALA A 2 17.25 17.56 10.08
C ALA A 2 17.73 18.94 9.66
N GLU A 3 17.73 19.20 8.36
CA GLU A 3 17.98 20.51 7.80
C GLU A 3 16.98 20.66 6.66
N ASN A 4 15.94 21.45 6.90
CA ASN A 4 15.09 22.13 5.92
C ASN A 4 13.89 22.78 6.64
N ALA A 5 14.17 23.65 7.60
CA ALA A 5 13.20 24.63 8.08
C ALA A 5 13.71 26.02 7.68
N VAL A 6 13.55 26.36 6.40
CA VAL A 6 13.66 27.76 5.98
C VAL A 6 12.33 28.43 6.32
N ALA A 7 12.38 29.45 7.18
CA ALA A 7 11.28 30.33 7.60
C ALA A 7 10.24 29.80 8.62
N GLY A 8 10.56 28.80 9.45
CA GLY A 8 9.68 28.38 10.56
C GLY A 8 8.35 27.74 10.13
N MET A 9 8.15 27.50 8.83
CA MET A 9 7.04 26.74 8.29
C MET A 9 7.45 25.28 8.14
N ALA A 10 6.59 24.38 8.61
CA ALA A 10 6.79 22.95 8.40
C ALA A 10 6.60 22.63 6.90
N PRO A 11 7.52 21.88 6.26
CA PRO A 11 7.34 21.47 4.88
C PRO A 11 6.07 20.59 4.75
N MET A 12 5.26 20.88 3.74
CA MET A 12 4.07 20.09 3.39
C MET A 12 4.22 19.48 1.99
N ALA A 13 3.71 18.27 1.81
CA ALA A 13 3.66 17.61 0.52
C ALA A 13 2.24 17.73 -0.05
N LEU A 14 2.13 18.18 -1.29
CA LEU A 14 0.87 18.34 -2.03
C LEU A 14 0.99 17.64 -3.38
N THR A 15 -0.14 17.18 -3.92
CA THR A 15 -0.21 16.63 -5.28
C THR A 15 -0.70 17.71 -6.23
N LEU A 16 -0.01 17.86 -7.36
CA LEU A 16 -0.49 18.73 -8.43
C LEU A 16 -1.29 17.88 -9.43
N THR A 17 -2.55 18.24 -9.62
CA THR A 17 -3.47 17.51 -10.51
C THR A 17 -4.03 18.42 -11.59
N LYS A 18 -4.58 17.78 -12.63
CA LYS A 18 -5.40 18.46 -13.62
C LYS A 18 -6.86 18.29 -13.19
N THR A 19 -7.56 19.40 -13.00
CA THR A 19 -9.00 19.41 -12.70
C THR A 19 -9.75 20.20 -13.77
N ALA A 20 -11.06 20.35 -13.61
CA ALA A 20 -11.85 21.25 -14.46
C ALA A 20 -11.40 22.72 -14.35
N GLU A 21 -10.74 23.10 -13.25
CA GLU A 21 -10.25 24.46 -12.98
C GLU A 21 -8.90 24.75 -13.66
N GLY A 22 -8.23 23.74 -14.21
CA GLY A 22 -6.99 23.90 -14.97
C GLY A 22 -5.90 22.89 -14.60
N PHE A 23 -4.66 23.25 -14.92
CA PHE A 23 -3.46 22.46 -14.64
C PHE A 23 -2.77 22.97 -13.37
N GLY A 24 -2.17 22.06 -12.59
CA GLY A 24 -1.38 22.43 -11.42
C GLY A 24 -2.21 22.77 -10.18
N VAL A 25 -3.44 22.27 -10.11
CA VAL A 25 -4.29 22.44 -8.92
C VAL A 25 -3.75 21.58 -7.79
N ALA A 26 -3.44 22.20 -6.66
CA ALA A 26 -2.86 21.55 -5.51
C ALA A 26 -3.93 20.83 -4.69
N ASP A 27 -3.70 19.56 -4.42
CA ASP A 27 -4.53 18.69 -3.58
C ASP A 27 -3.70 18.19 -2.38
N ALA A 28 -4.33 18.12 -1.21
CA ALA A 28 -3.68 17.71 0.02
C ALA A 28 -3.49 16.19 0.13
N SER A 29 -4.20 15.40 -0.67
CA SER A 29 -4.02 13.96 -0.75
C SER A 29 -2.79 13.62 -1.59
N LEU A 30 -2.02 12.63 -1.15
CA LEU A 30 -0.87 12.13 -1.88
C LEU A 30 -1.30 11.03 -2.85
N PRO A 31 -0.61 10.87 -4.00
CA PRO A 31 -0.83 9.71 -4.85
C PRO A 31 -0.49 8.43 -4.07
N PHE A 32 -1.00 7.29 -4.52
CA PHE A 32 -0.79 6.01 -3.86
C PHE A 32 0.70 5.73 -3.59
N ALA A 33 1.55 5.99 -4.58
CA ALA A 33 3.00 5.81 -4.47
C ALA A 33 3.66 6.72 -3.42
N GLY A 34 3.16 7.95 -3.21
CA GLY A 34 3.68 8.91 -2.23
C GLY A 34 3.07 8.76 -0.83
N SER A 35 1.97 8.04 -0.72
CA SER A 35 1.21 7.87 0.53
C SER A 35 1.89 6.90 1.49
N ALA A 36 1.77 7.17 2.79
CA ALA A 36 2.20 6.25 3.84
C ALA A 36 1.34 4.98 3.85
N THR A 37 1.85 3.89 4.46
CA THR A 37 1.14 2.60 4.54
C THR A 37 -0.27 2.75 5.10
N LYS A 38 -0.49 3.65 6.06
CA LYS A 38 -1.82 3.94 6.61
C LYS A 38 -2.79 4.47 5.57
N ASP A 39 -2.36 5.46 4.81
CA ASP A 39 -3.20 6.15 3.85
C ASP A 39 -3.44 5.26 2.63
N ARG A 40 -2.46 4.44 2.24
CA ARG A 40 -2.62 3.40 1.22
C ARG A 40 -3.75 2.41 1.54
N VAL A 41 -3.90 1.99 2.80
CA VAL A 41 -5.04 1.14 3.18
C VAL A 41 -6.36 1.90 2.98
N GLY A 42 -6.42 3.19 3.29
CA GLY A 42 -7.60 4.02 3.03
C GLY A 42 -7.94 4.10 1.54
N LEU A 43 -6.95 4.35 0.69
CA LEU A 43 -7.11 4.37 -0.77
C LEU A 43 -7.56 3.00 -1.31
N LEU A 44 -7.00 1.90 -0.80
CA LEU A 44 -7.41 0.54 -1.17
C LEU A 44 -8.86 0.24 -0.76
N ARG A 45 -9.34 0.74 0.39
CA ARG A 45 -10.76 0.61 0.77
C ARG A 45 -11.66 1.28 -0.27
N ASN A 46 -11.30 2.48 -0.73
CA ASN A 46 -12.06 3.17 -1.77
C ASN A 46 -12.06 2.38 -3.10
N LYS A 47 -10.92 1.78 -3.47
CA LYS A 47 -10.83 0.91 -4.65
C LYS A 47 -11.69 -0.35 -4.51
N GLN A 48 -11.74 -0.96 -3.33
CA GLN A 48 -12.57 -2.13 -3.05
C GLN A 48 -14.07 -1.79 -3.20
N VAL A 49 -14.53 -0.66 -2.63
CA VAL A 49 -15.93 -0.21 -2.78
C VAL A 49 -16.28 0.03 -4.26
N ASN A 50 -15.36 0.61 -5.03
CA ASN A 50 -15.56 0.77 -6.47
C ASN A 50 -15.65 -0.58 -7.19
N CYS A 51 -14.80 -1.55 -6.85
CA CYS A 51 -14.85 -2.89 -7.41
C CYS A 51 -16.19 -3.59 -7.09
N GLU A 52 -16.70 -3.44 -5.85
CA GLU A 52 -18.00 -3.99 -5.47
C GLU A 52 -19.15 -3.39 -6.29
N ARG A 53 -19.12 -2.07 -6.53
CA ARG A 53 -20.09 -1.39 -7.39
C ARG A 53 -20.04 -1.92 -8.83
N LEU A 54 -18.84 -2.03 -9.41
CA LEU A 54 -18.64 -2.54 -10.77
C LEU A 54 -19.10 -3.99 -10.91
N ARG A 55 -18.81 -4.83 -9.90
CA ARG A 55 -19.22 -6.23 -9.88
C ARG A 55 -20.75 -6.37 -9.86
N LYS A 56 -21.43 -5.61 -9.00
CA LYS A 56 -22.91 -5.57 -8.91
C LYS A 56 -23.56 -5.11 -10.21
N ALA A 57 -22.90 -4.21 -10.95
CA ALA A 57 -23.36 -3.72 -12.25
C ALA A 57 -23.03 -4.67 -13.42
N ASN A 58 -22.34 -5.80 -13.18
CA ASN A 58 -21.77 -6.67 -14.22
C ASN A 58 -20.93 -5.88 -15.24
N ASP A 59 -20.20 -4.87 -14.77
CA ASP A 59 -19.38 -4.02 -15.62
C ASP A 59 -18.11 -4.76 -16.07
N GLN A 60 -17.83 -4.73 -17.37
CA GLN A 60 -16.67 -5.40 -17.97
C GLN A 60 -15.33 -4.85 -17.48
N SER A 61 -15.30 -3.60 -17.00
CA SER A 61 -14.11 -2.97 -16.42
C SER A 61 -13.72 -3.53 -15.05
N TYR A 62 -14.58 -4.34 -14.42
CA TYR A 62 -14.31 -4.95 -13.11
C TYR A 62 -12.95 -5.64 -13.05
N THR A 63 -12.64 -6.47 -14.05
CA THR A 63 -11.39 -7.24 -14.11
C THR A 63 -10.15 -6.35 -14.08
N LEU A 64 -10.21 -5.20 -14.78
CA LEU A 64 -9.11 -4.24 -14.80
C LEU A 64 -8.92 -3.60 -13.42
N HIS A 65 -10.01 -3.14 -12.81
CA HIS A 65 -9.98 -2.52 -11.48
C HIS A 65 -9.57 -3.50 -10.37
N ALA A 66 -9.97 -4.78 -10.48
CA ALA A 66 -9.54 -5.83 -9.57
C ALA A 66 -8.03 -6.04 -9.64
N ARG A 67 -7.45 -6.13 -10.85
CA ARG A 67 -6.00 -6.27 -11.03
C ARG A 67 -5.23 -5.05 -10.51
N ASP A 68 -5.74 -3.86 -10.80
CA ASP A 68 -5.19 -2.59 -10.29
C ASP A 68 -5.20 -2.54 -8.75
N PHE A 69 -6.29 -3.01 -8.11
CA PHE A 69 -6.35 -3.16 -6.66
C PHE A 69 -5.24 -4.06 -6.11
N TYR A 70 -5.00 -5.24 -6.70
CA TYR A 70 -3.95 -6.15 -6.22
C TYR A 70 -2.53 -5.65 -6.51
N SER A 71 -2.34 -4.89 -7.59
CA SER A 71 -1.08 -4.17 -7.85
C SER A 71 -0.78 -3.18 -6.73
N ASP A 72 -1.76 -2.36 -6.36
CA ASP A 72 -1.62 -1.42 -5.26
C ASP A 72 -1.49 -2.12 -3.90
N LEU A 73 -2.21 -3.22 -3.67
CA LEU A 73 -2.10 -4.00 -2.45
C LEU A 73 -0.69 -4.57 -2.27
N ARG A 74 -0.08 -5.08 -3.35
CA ARG A 74 1.33 -5.51 -3.34
C ARG A 74 2.26 -4.36 -2.96
N MET A 75 2.08 -3.20 -3.58
CA MET A 75 2.85 -2.00 -3.26
C MET A 75 2.65 -1.58 -1.80
N ALA A 76 1.46 -1.76 -1.22
CA ALA A 76 1.21 -1.47 0.19
C ALA A 76 1.90 -2.46 1.14
N TRP A 77 1.98 -3.75 0.79
CA TRP A 77 2.80 -4.73 1.52
C TRP A 77 4.27 -4.35 1.52
N GLU A 78 4.83 -4.03 0.35
CA GLU A 78 6.22 -3.59 0.22
C GLU A 78 6.51 -2.34 1.08
N ARG A 79 5.60 -1.36 1.04
CA ARG A 79 5.73 -0.15 1.85
C ARG A 79 5.58 -0.43 3.35
N GLY A 80 4.69 -1.35 3.70
CA GLY A 80 4.52 -1.83 5.07
C GLY A 80 5.80 -2.47 5.61
N VAL A 81 6.50 -3.27 4.81
CA VAL A 81 7.78 -3.87 5.22
C VAL A 81 8.80 -2.78 5.55
N GLU A 82 8.93 -1.76 4.72
CA GLU A 82 9.86 -0.64 4.95
C GLU A 82 9.47 0.22 6.17
N GLU A 83 8.23 0.69 6.21
CA GLU A 83 7.79 1.69 7.18
C GLU A 83 7.41 1.09 8.53
N VAL A 84 6.91 -0.14 8.54
CA VAL A 84 6.26 -0.76 9.70
C VAL A 84 7.13 -1.89 10.24
N LEU A 85 7.48 -2.90 9.44
CA LEU A 85 8.30 -4.02 9.92
C LEU A 85 9.72 -3.58 10.27
N PHE A 86 10.38 -2.87 9.36
CA PHE A 86 11.72 -2.35 9.58
C PHE A 86 11.75 -0.97 10.22
N ASN A 87 10.60 -0.41 10.61
CA ASN A 87 10.53 0.91 11.27
C ASN A 87 11.39 1.99 10.58
N LYS A 88 11.34 2.03 9.24
CA LYS A 88 12.10 2.97 8.38
C LYS A 88 13.63 2.85 8.47
N VAL A 89 14.15 1.72 8.96
CA VAL A 89 15.60 1.42 8.96
C VAL A 89 16.11 1.24 7.53
N VAL A 90 15.36 0.53 6.70
CA VAL A 90 15.65 0.31 5.28
C VAL A 90 14.46 0.80 4.46
N GLN A 91 14.70 1.72 3.54
CA GLN A 91 13.69 2.25 2.63
C GLN A 91 14.28 2.40 1.22
N ARG A 92 13.49 2.11 0.18
CA ARG A 92 13.90 2.39 -1.20
C ARG A 92 14.27 3.87 -1.37
N PHE A 93 15.28 4.10 -2.20
CA PHE A 93 15.83 5.42 -2.55
C PHE A 93 16.49 6.19 -1.40
N GLN A 94 16.63 5.61 -0.21
CA GLN A 94 17.52 6.13 0.84
C GLN A 94 18.93 5.57 0.64
N ARG A 95 19.94 6.45 0.63
CA ARG A 95 21.35 6.05 0.38
C ARG A 95 21.98 5.26 1.54
N GLY A 96 21.36 5.25 2.71
CA GLY A 96 21.92 4.62 3.91
C GLY A 96 20.88 3.89 4.75
N VAL A 97 21.38 3.12 5.71
CA VAL A 97 20.58 2.44 6.74
C VAL A 97 20.41 3.37 7.93
N SER A 98 19.17 3.55 8.41
CA SER A 98 18.89 4.39 9.58
C SER A 98 19.15 3.63 10.88
N THR A 99 20.27 3.92 11.55
CA THR A 99 20.67 3.21 12.77
C THR A 99 19.84 3.57 14.00
N LEU A 100 19.22 4.76 14.02
CA LEU A 100 18.35 5.22 15.12
C LEU A 100 17.08 4.38 15.28
N GLY A 101 16.61 3.75 14.19
CA GLY A 101 15.40 2.92 14.20
C GLY A 101 15.62 1.49 14.67
N LEU A 102 16.87 1.02 14.70
CA LEU A 102 17.23 -0.40 14.90
C LEU A 102 16.72 -0.96 16.22
N GLY A 103 16.80 -0.18 17.31
CA GLY A 103 16.35 -0.63 18.64
C GLY A 103 14.86 -0.93 18.74
N LYS A 104 14.06 -0.50 17.75
CA LYS A 104 12.61 -0.74 17.68
C LYS A 104 12.22 -1.82 16.67
N VAL A 105 13.20 -2.42 15.98
CA VAL A 105 12.96 -3.48 15.01
C VAL A 105 12.99 -4.83 15.72
N SER A 106 11.88 -5.55 15.64
CA SER A 106 11.77 -6.94 16.05
C SER A 106 11.06 -7.71 14.94
N VAL A 107 11.70 -8.76 14.44
CA VAL A 107 11.14 -9.59 13.36
C VAL A 107 11.02 -11.01 13.87
N ALA A 108 9.79 -11.45 14.11
CA ALA A 108 9.47 -12.84 14.43
C ALA A 108 8.87 -13.55 13.19
N PRO A 109 8.89 -14.90 13.14
CA PRO A 109 8.23 -15.65 12.07
C PRO A 109 6.78 -15.24 11.83
N ASP A 110 6.03 -14.94 12.90
CA ASP A 110 4.64 -14.50 12.84
C ASP A 110 4.45 -13.12 12.18
N ASP A 111 5.51 -12.30 12.11
CA ASP A 111 5.49 -11.02 11.40
C ASP A 111 5.78 -11.19 9.90
N VAL A 112 6.50 -12.25 9.53
CA VAL A 112 6.94 -12.54 8.16
C VAL A 112 5.88 -13.35 7.40
N ALA A 113 5.24 -14.33 8.04
CA ALA A 113 4.28 -15.20 7.38
C ALA A 113 3.12 -14.45 6.69
N PRO A 114 2.48 -13.42 7.32
CA PRO A 114 1.43 -12.65 6.65
C PRO A 114 1.93 -11.86 5.44
N VAL A 115 3.16 -11.31 5.52
CA VAL A 115 3.79 -10.60 4.39
C VAL A 115 4.00 -11.56 3.22
N MET A 116 4.55 -12.75 3.48
CA MET A 116 4.78 -13.74 2.44
C MET A 116 3.48 -14.23 1.80
N ALA A 117 2.44 -14.47 2.61
CA ALA A 117 1.12 -14.85 2.11
C ALA A 117 0.50 -13.75 1.24
N GLY A 118 0.47 -12.50 1.74
CA GLY A 118 -0.07 -11.36 1.02
C GLY A 118 0.68 -11.07 -0.29
N MET A 119 2.01 -11.08 -0.26
CA MET A 119 2.84 -10.90 -1.46
C MET A 119 2.62 -11.99 -2.49
N THR A 120 2.58 -13.26 -2.07
CA THR A 120 2.31 -14.41 -2.94
C THR A 120 0.95 -14.27 -3.61
N LYS A 121 -0.09 -13.97 -2.83
CA LYS A 121 -1.44 -13.79 -3.35
C LYS A 121 -1.51 -12.65 -4.36
N CYS A 122 -0.91 -11.50 -4.07
CA CYS A 122 -0.90 -10.38 -5.00
C CYS A 122 -0.17 -10.71 -6.30
N SER A 123 0.93 -11.48 -6.26
CA SER A 123 1.69 -11.87 -7.46
C SER A 123 0.82 -12.55 -8.53
N ASN A 124 -0.23 -13.26 -8.13
CA ASN A 124 -1.14 -13.94 -9.06
C ASN A 124 -1.93 -12.98 -9.96
N TYR A 125 -2.00 -11.70 -9.60
CA TYR A 125 -2.86 -10.71 -10.26
C TYR A 125 -2.09 -9.51 -10.83
N THR A 126 -0.78 -9.46 -10.62
CA THR A 126 0.07 -8.35 -11.08
C THR A 126 0.75 -8.65 -12.42
N GLY A 127 0.28 -8.00 -13.49
CA GLY A 127 1.12 -7.46 -14.57
C GLY A 127 1.87 -8.40 -15.53
N HIS A 128 1.67 -9.71 -15.48
CA HIS A 128 2.22 -10.63 -16.49
C HIS A 128 1.16 -11.63 -16.97
N ASP A 129 1.37 -12.19 -18.17
CA ASP A 129 0.59 -13.36 -18.60
C ASP A 129 0.77 -14.46 -17.54
N GLY A 130 -0.34 -14.89 -16.95
CA GLY A 130 -0.35 -16.05 -16.09
C GLY A 130 0.00 -17.29 -16.91
N ALA A 131 0.53 -18.33 -16.26
CA ALA A 131 0.65 -19.62 -16.93
C ALA A 131 -0.72 -20.01 -17.52
N PRO A 132 -0.82 -20.43 -18.79
CA PRO A 132 -2.08 -20.78 -19.44
C PRO A 132 -2.91 -21.80 -18.64
N GLU A 133 -2.23 -22.65 -17.87
CA GLU A 133 -2.78 -23.72 -17.04
C GLU A 133 -3.35 -23.22 -15.69
N ALA A 134 -2.99 -22.01 -15.24
CA ALA A 134 -3.32 -21.56 -13.89
C ALA A 134 -4.79 -21.17 -13.72
N ASN A 135 -5.49 -20.81 -14.82
CA ASN A 135 -6.90 -20.40 -14.87
C ASN A 135 -7.41 -19.68 -13.60
N ILE A 136 -6.61 -18.73 -13.09
CA ILE A 136 -6.87 -18.13 -11.78
C ILE A 136 -8.06 -17.20 -11.94
N PRO A 137 -9.19 -17.44 -11.23
CA PRO A 137 -10.33 -16.56 -11.32
C PRO A 137 -9.97 -15.18 -10.79
N ILE A 138 -10.57 -14.15 -11.39
CA ILE A 138 -10.49 -12.80 -10.83
C ILE A 138 -11.14 -12.83 -9.45
N PRO A 139 -10.47 -12.34 -8.39
CA PRO A 139 -11.00 -12.39 -7.03
C PRO A 139 -12.32 -11.64 -6.93
N GLU A 140 -13.19 -12.07 -6.04
CA GLU A 140 -14.44 -11.37 -5.75
C GLU A 140 -14.20 -10.19 -4.78
N PRO A 141 -15.11 -9.20 -4.71
CA PRO A 141 -14.95 -8.06 -3.80
C PRO A 141 -14.82 -8.45 -2.31
N ALA A 142 -15.33 -9.63 -1.94
CA ALA A 142 -15.17 -10.19 -0.59
C ALA A 142 -13.72 -10.65 -0.31
N ASP A 143 -13.05 -11.23 -1.31
CA ASP A 143 -11.63 -11.60 -1.20
C ASP A 143 -10.77 -10.36 -0.99
N MET A 144 -11.02 -9.30 -1.77
CA MET A 144 -10.33 -8.01 -1.65
C MET A 144 -10.48 -7.40 -0.25
N THR A 145 -11.68 -7.49 0.33
CA THR A 145 -11.95 -7.03 1.70
C THR A 145 -11.13 -7.81 2.71
N THR A 146 -11.09 -9.14 2.57
CA THR A 146 -10.33 -10.02 3.46
C THR A 146 -8.83 -9.71 3.39
N ASP A 147 -8.28 -9.64 2.18
CA ASP A 147 -6.84 -9.41 1.99
C ASP A 147 -6.39 -8.03 2.45
N LEU A 148 -7.24 -7.01 2.29
CA LEU A 148 -6.99 -5.68 2.81
C LEU A 148 -7.01 -5.65 4.34
N ASN A 149 -7.92 -6.40 4.95
CA ASN A 149 -8.00 -6.54 6.40
C ASN A 149 -6.82 -7.31 6.97
N ASP A 150 -6.27 -8.28 6.24
CA ASP A 150 -5.04 -8.98 6.64
C ASP A 150 -3.85 -8.01 6.71
N LEU A 151 -3.68 -7.15 5.69
CA LEU A 151 -2.67 -6.09 5.70
C LEU A 151 -2.86 -5.13 6.89
N GLU A 152 -4.10 -4.66 7.13
CA GLU A 152 -4.39 -3.72 8.23
C GLU A 152 -4.14 -4.37 9.60
N THR A 153 -4.54 -5.62 9.77
CA THR A 153 -4.38 -6.38 11.01
C THR A 153 -2.91 -6.60 11.31
N TRP A 154 -2.16 -7.08 10.31
CA TRP A 154 -0.71 -7.23 10.40
C TRP A 154 -0.04 -5.89 10.77
N ARG A 155 -0.40 -4.81 10.07
CA ARG A 155 0.16 -3.47 10.34
C ARG A 155 -0.03 -3.05 11.79
N LYS A 156 -1.24 -3.21 12.33
CA LYS A 156 -1.55 -2.85 13.72
C LYS A 156 -0.76 -3.71 14.72
N ALA A 157 -0.65 -5.02 14.46
CA ALA A 157 0.07 -5.94 15.32
C ALA A 157 1.56 -5.57 15.41
N VAL A 158 2.22 -5.33 14.28
CA VAL A 158 3.64 -4.93 14.24
C VAL A 158 3.85 -3.56 14.89
N LEU A 159 2.99 -2.58 14.62
CA LEU A 159 3.08 -1.27 15.27
C LEU A 159 2.92 -1.34 16.80
N ALA A 160 2.10 -2.26 17.30
CA ALA A 160 1.96 -2.47 18.74
C ALA A 160 3.23 -3.05 19.36
N LYS A 161 3.96 -3.91 18.64
CA LYS A 161 5.26 -4.44 19.07
C LYS A 161 6.35 -3.37 19.08
N ASN A 162 6.46 -2.54 18.03
CA ASN A 162 7.49 -1.50 17.90
C ASN A 162 7.37 -0.35 18.92
N ARG A 163 6.26 -0.28 19.68
CA ARG A 163 6.04 0.70 20.75
C ARG A 163 6.53 0.23 22.12
N ARG A 164 6.85 -1.06 22.26
CA ARG A 164 7.45 -1.64 23.46
C ARG A 164 8.95 -1.36 23.48
#